data_AF-A0AAU0XKN7-F1
#
_entry.id   AF-A0AAU0XKN7-F1
#
_cell.length_a   1.000
_cell.length_b   1.000
_cell.length_c   1.000
_cell.angle_alpha   90.00
_cell.angle_beta   90.00
_cell.angle_gamma   90.00
#
_symmetry.space_group_name_H-M   'P 1'
#
loop_
_entity.id
_entity.type
_entity.pdbx_description
1 polymer ?
#
loop_
_entity_poly.entity_id
_entity_poly.type
_entity_poly.pdbx_seq_one_letter_code
_entity_poly.pdbx_strand_id
1 'polypeptide(L)'
;MELIAGNPAEPRTGGGTAEAARNDTHRLDASHADGSGHPDRADRARGALLGLAVGDALGAPAENLRPSEIRRRWGRIEGFVSDDPAGTDDTEYAIFSGLLLARHGSALTVTHVERAWHLWIADLDEGPFRGAGFSERGTLENLRRGLAAPISAQHRHAWSDGLAMRAAPFGVFAAGRPAEAARLVAIDGQVSHDGEGIYGGQAVAAGVAAAMAGAGVTSVIAAALSVVPMDSWTARSLRRAVTAAQHRHPDRLTRERAVRSAVVVGGYPWTDLAPEAVGLAFGAFAAARGDFRTAVLTAVNMGRDADTTAAVAGALAGALGGLSAIPRNWGRAIGPVRGSCLPSMRGHHVLDIAELLTPDETDEPDGAGSCWDGGDSGTGNGNGSGTAGPAGRPREAGGTTAGTRPPAAADGPAAVVS
;
A
#
# COMPACT_ATOMS: atom_id res chain seq x y z
N MET A 1 -38.81 -6.41 1.00
CA MET A 1 -37.76 -5.97 1.94
C MET A 1 -37.18 -7.22 2.62
N GLU A 2 -36.65 -8.10 1.78
CA GLU A 2 -35.97 -9.37 2.08
C GLU A 2 -35.55 -9.89 0.70
N LEU A 3 -34.25 -10.05 0.45
CA LEU A 3 -33.60 -10.93 -0.56
C LEU A 3 -32.16 -10.47 -0.82
N ILE A 4 -31.29 -11.47 -1.01
CA ILE A 4 -29.87 -11.44 -1.40
C ILE A 4 -28.86 -11.30 -0.24
N ALA A 5 -28.89 -12.27 0.67
CA ALA A 5 -27.68 -12.81 1.29
C ALA A 5 -27.16 -13.94 0.39
N GLY A 6 -26.23 -13.64 -0.51
CA GLY A 6 -25.53 -14.63 -1.32
C GLY A 6 -24.28 -15.10 -0.60
N ASN A 7 -24.30 -16.36 -0.14
CA ASN A 7 -23.13 -17.13 0.31
C ASN A 7 -22.09 -17.19 -0.84
N PRO A 8 -20.77 -17.00 -0.60
CA PRO A 8 -19.78 -17.23 -1.65
C PRO A 8 -19.83 -18.70 -2.11
N ALA A 9 -19.75 -18.87 -3.43
CA ALA A 9 -19.95 -20.13 -4.13
C ALA A 9 -19.12 -21.28 -3.53
N GLU A 10 -19.77 -22.44 -3.36
CA GLU A 10 -19.07 -23.71 -3.13
C GLU A 10 -18.08 -24.00 -4.29
N PRO A 11 -16.91 -24.58 -3.99
CA PRO A 11 -15.93 -24.92 -5.01
C PRO A 11 -16.49 -26.02 -5.92
N ARG A 12 -16.63 -25.69 -7.21
CA ARG A 12 -16.89 -26.70 -8.24
C ARG A 12 -15.73 -27.69 -8.25
N THR A 13 -15.99 -28.89 -7.76
CA THR A 13 -15.08 -30.02 -7.87
C THR A 13 -15.20 -30.60 -9.28
N GLY A 14 -14.08 -30.63 -10.02
CA GLY A 14 -13.94 -31.47 -11.21
C GLY A 14 -13.42 -30.77 -12.47
N GLY A 15 -12.16 -31.03 -12.80
CA GLY A 15 -11.62 -31.05 -14.17
C GLY A 15 -11.38 -29.70 -14.86
N GLY A 16 -10.28 -29.01 -14.54
CA GLY A 16 -9.97 -27.72 -15.21
C GLY A 16 -8.50 -27.30 -15.27
N THR A 17 -7.54 -28.20 -15.01
CA THR A 17 -6.11 -27.81 -14.92
C THR A 17 -5.50 -27.41 -16.26
N ALA A 18 -6.05 -27.88 -17.39
CA ALA A 18 -5.55 -27.55 -18.73
C ALA A 18 -6.22 -26.32 -19.37
N GLU A 19 -7.41 -25.92 -18.91
CA GLU A 19 -8.17 -24.80 -19.48
C GLU A 19 -7.84 -23.47 -18.79
N ALA A 20 -7.61 -23.49 -17.47
CA ALA A 20 -7.11 -22.32 -16.73
C ALA A 20 -5.72 -21.87 -17.21
N ALA A 21 -4.78 -22.81 -17.40
CA ALA A 21 -3.44 -22.51 -17.91
C ALA A 21 -3.42 -21.98 -19.37
N ARG A 22 -4.45 -22.31 -20.18
CA ARG A 22 -4.63 -21.76 -21.53
C ARG A 22 -5.21 -20.33 -21.51
N ASN A 23 -5.98 -19.97 -20.49
CA ASN A 23 -6.47 -18.60 -20.30
C ASN A 23 -5.38 -17.64 -19.78
N ASP A 24 -4.49 -18.11 -18.90
CA ASP A 24 -3.42 -17.28 -18.34
C ASP A 24 -2.35 -16.87 -19.37
N THR A 25 -2.12 -17.70 -20.38
CA THR A 25 -1.20 -17.39 -21.48
C THR A 25 -1.74 -16.33 -22.44
N HIS A 26 -3.06 -16.27 -22.66
CA HIS A 26 -3.69 -15.26 -23.50
C HIS A 26 -3.69 -13.85 -22.89
N ARG A 27 -3.79 -13.74 -21.56
CA ARG A 27 -3.85 -12.45 -20.82
C ARG A 27 -2.57 -11.62 -20.92
N LEU A 28 -1.42 -12.27 -20.97
CA LEU A 28 -0.11 -11.62 -21.13
C LEU A 28 0.27 -11.34 -22.60
N ASP A 29 -0.52 -11.88 -23.54
CA ASP A 29 -0.27 -11.77 -24.98
C ASP A 29 -1.26 -10.80 -25.69
N ALA A 30 -2.31 -10.32 -25.00
CA ALA A 30 -3.30 -9.39 -25.55
C ALA A 30 -2.82 -7.92 -25.69
N SER A 31 -1.61 -7.59 -25.24
CA SER A 31 -1.04 -6.22 -25.34
C SER A 31 -0.42 -5.96 -26.72
N HIS A 32 -1.20 -6.03 -27.79
CA HIS A 32 -0.78 -5.54 -29.11
C HIS A 32 -1.97 -4.97 -29.88
N ALA A 33 -2.20 -3.65 -29.75
CA ALA A 33 -2.51 -2.73 -30.84
C ALA A 33 -3.03 -1.37 -30.33
N ASP A 34 -2.13 -0.47 -29.91
CA ASP A 34 -2.27 0.96 -30.23
C ASP A 34 -0.86 1.57 -30.33
N GLY A 35 -0.61 2.33 -31.39
CA GLY A 35 0.68 2.87 -31.82
C GLY A 35 1.18 4.08 -31.01
N SER A 36 0.59 4.39 -29.85
CA SER A 36 1.16 5.33 -28.89
C SER A 36 1.99 4.56 -27.88
N GLY A 37 3.33 4.61 -27.94
CA GLY A 37 4.23 3.82 -27.09
C GLY A 37 4.21 4.13 -25.57
N HIS A 38 3.10 4.60 -25.01
CA HIS A 38 2.88 4.82 -23.57
C HIS A 38 1.77 3.87 -23.09
N PRO A 39 1.94 3.19 -21.95
CA PRO A 39 0.94 2.25 -21.46
C PRO A 39 -0.32 3.00 -21.00
N ASP A 40 -1.48 2.47 -21.36
CA ASP A 40 -2.79 2.95 -20.94
C ASP A 40 -3.07 2.65 -19.45
N ARG A 41 -4.21 3.12 -18.94
CA ARG A 41 -4.58 2.96 -17.53
C ARG A 41 -4.70 1.49 -17.12
N ALA A 42 -5.27 0.63 -17.96
CA ALA A 42 -5.45 -0.78 -17.67
C ALA A 42 -4.12 -1.54 -17.70
N ASP A 43 -3.24 -1.23 -18.66
CA ASP A 43 -1.90 -1.79 -18.76
C ASP A 43 -1.04 -1.41 -17.54
N ARG A 44 -1.13 -0.16 -17.06
CA ARG A 44 -0.51 0.29 -15.81
C ARG A 44 -1.07 -0.42 -14.58
N ALA A 45 -2.38 -0.65 -14.52
CA ALA A 45 -3.01 -1.37 -13.42
C ALA A 45 -2.51 -2.83 -13.35
N ARG A 46 -2.48 -3.51 -14.50
CA ARG A 46 -1.91 -4.85 -14.64
C ARG A 46 -0.44 -4.86 -14.24
N GLY A 47 0.35 -3.91 -14.71
CA GLY A 47 1.75 -3.72 -14.34
C GLY A 47 1.92 -3.52 -12.83
N ALA A 48 1.10 -2.71 -12.19
CA ALA A 48 1.17 -2.44 -10.75
C ALA A 48 0.90 -3.71 -9.91
N LEU A 49 -0.22 -4.40 -10.16
CA LEU A 49 -0.61 -5.53 -9.33
C LEU A 49 0.18 -6.81 -9.65
N LEU A 50 0.53 -7.06 -10.92
CA LEU A 50 1.45 -8.15 -11.27
C LEU A 50 2.86 -7.85 -10.79
N GLY A 51 3.29 -6.59 -10.86
CA GLY A 51 4.59 -6.14 -10.38
C GLY A 51 4.75 -6.36 -8.87
N LEU A 52 3.68 -6.11 -8.10
CA LEU A 52 3.60 -6.46 -6.68
C LEU A 52 3.83 -7.95 -6.47
N ALA A 53 3.04 -8.81 -7.12
CA ALA A 53 3.12 -10.25 -6.93
C ALA A 53 4.46 -10.86 -7.39
N VAL A 54 5.06 -10.31 -8.45
CA VAL A 54 6.41 -10.70 -8.89
C VAL A 54 7.46 -10.28 -7.86
N GLY A 55 7.35 -9.07 -7.31
CA GLY A 55 8.26 -8.57 -6.29
C GLY A 55 8.22 -9.42 -5.02
N ASP A 56 7.02 -9.65 -4.51
CA ASP A 56 6.72 -10.55 -3.39
C ASP A 56 7.36 -11.92 -3.61
N ALA A 57 6.99 -12.64 -4.69
CA ALA A 57 7.48 -14.00 -4.94
C ALA A 57 9.01 -14.08 -5.15
N LEU A 58 9.64 -13.03 -5.68
CA LEU A 58 11.12 -12.94 -5.80
C LEU A 58 11.79 -12.67 -4.45
N GLY A 59 11.13 -11.89 -3.59
CA GLY A 59 11.64 -11.46 -2.30
C GLY A 59 11.46 -12.50 -1.20
N ALA A 60 10.40 -13.32 -1.25
CA ALA A 60 10.07 -14.29 -0.20
C ALA A 60 11.23 -15.23 0.21
N PRO A 61 12.06 -15.78 -0.71
CA PRO A 61 13.22 -16.58 -0.31
C PRO A 61 14.31 -15.78 0.43
N ALA A 62 14.37 -14.46 0.22
CA ALA A 62 15.34 -13.54 0.79
C ALA A 62 14.84 -12.83 2.07
N GLU A 63 13.59 -13.05 2.45
CA GLU A 63 12.98 -12.52 3.66
C GLU A 63 13.83 -12.89 4.89
N ASN A 64 13.98 -11.95 5.82
CA ASN A 64 14.77 -12.06 7.04
C ASN A 64 16.27 -12.34 6.86
N LEU A 65 16.79 -12.38 5.62
CA LEU A 65 18.21 -12.59 5.37
C LEU A 65 19.00 -11.28 5.32
N ARG A 66 20.25 -11.33 5.77
CA ARG A 66 21.24 -10.27 5.53
C ARG A 66 21.76 -10.35 4.10
N PRO A 67 22.21 -9.23 3.50
CA PRO A 67 22.83 -9.24 2.17
C PRO A 67 24.02 -10.20 2.05
N SER A 68 24.77 -10.46 3.12
CA SER A 68 25.86 -11.45 3.13
C SER A 68 25.37 -12.90 3.05
N GLU A 69 24.17 -13.18 3.56
CA GLU A 69 23.55 -14.50 3.55
C GLU A 69 22.94 -14.79 2.19
N ILE A 70 22.27 -13.80 1.61
CA ILE A 70 21.81 -13.82 0.21
C ILE A 70 23.01 -14.10 -0.72
N ARG A 71 24.11 -13.35 -0.55
CA ARG A 71 25.33 -13.56 -1.35
C ARG A 71 25.97 -14.92 -1.19
N ARG A 72 26.00 -15.44 0.03
CA ARG A 72 26.56 -16.77 0.29
C ARG A 72 25.73 -17.87 -0.38
N ARG A 73 24.40 -17.70 -0.44
CA ARG A 73 23.48 -18.73 -0.93
C ARG A 73 23.27 -18.69 -2.44
N TRP A 74 23.15 -17.49 -3.02
CA TRP A 74 22.79 -17.32 -4.43
C TRP A 74 23.70 -16.34 -5.20
N GLY A 75 24.72 -15.76 -4.55
CA GLY A 75 25.48 -14.65 -5.14
C GLY A 75 24.61 -13.39 -5.24
N ARG A 76 24.05 -13.12 -6.41
CA ARG A 76 23.01 -12.09 -6.53
C ARG A 76 21.74 -12.77 -7.00
N ILE A 77 20.63 -12.48 -6.34
CA ILE A 77 19.34 -12.89 -6.88
C ILE A 77 19.10 -12.07 -8.15
N GLU A 78 18.98 -12.75 -9.30
CA GLU A 78 18.75 -12.12 -10.62
C GLU A 78 17.43 -12.58 -11.28
N GLY A 79 16.63 -13.35 -10.55
CA GLY A 79 15.36 -13.97 -10.95
C GLY A 79 14.89 -14.93 -9.85
N PHE A 80 13.86 -15.73 -10.10
CA PHE A 80 13.36 -16.67 -9.10
C PHE A 80 14.42 -17.70 -8.71
N VAL A 81 14.55 -17.91 -7.41
CA VAL A 81 15.45 -18.92 -6.80
C VAL A 81 14.69 -20.06 -6.13
N SER A 82 13.36 -19.98 -6.12
CA SER A 82 12.44 -21.07 -5.78
C SER A 82 12.01 -21.76 -7.08
N ASP A 83 11.89 -23.09 -7.05
CA ASP A 83 11.33 -23.87 -8.15
C ASP A 83 9.80 -23.67 -8.28
N ASP A 84 9.18 -23.09 -7.25
CA ASP A 84 7.76 -22.90 -7.14
C ASP A 84 7.46 -21.48 -6.59
N PRO A 85 7.66 -20.43 -7.40
CA PRO A 85 7.45 -19.05 -6.97
C PRO A 85 5.96 -18.76 -6.79
N ALA A 86 5.60 -18.14 -5.66
CA ALA A 86 4.25 -17.71 -5.35
C ALA A 86 4.30 -16.51 -4.42
N GLY A 87 3.27 -15.65 -4.49
CA GLY A 87 3.11 -14.58 -3.52
C GLY A 87 2.78 -15.10 -2.12
N THR A 88 3.13 -14.30 -1.11
CA THR A 88 2.89 -14.52 0.31
C THR A 88 1.58 -13.85 0.75
N ASP A 89 1.50 -13.48 2.03
CA ASP A 89 0.43 -12.65 2.56
C ASP A 89 0.36 -11.26 1.92
N ASP A 90 1.46 -10.70 1.42
CA ASP A 90 1.48 -9.44 0.65
C ASP A 90 0.48 -9.47 -0.50
N THR A 91 0.61 -10.45 -1.39
CA THR A 91 -0.26 -10.60 -2.56
C THR A 91 -1.69 -10.94 -2.13
N GLU A 92 -1.86 -11.81 -1.14
CA GLU A 92 -3.20 -12.20 -0.66
C GLU A 92 -3.96 -11.02 -0.03
N TYR A 93 -3.29 -10.19 0.76
CA TYR A 93 -3.87 -8.98 1.33
C TYR A 93 -4.07 -7.86 0.30
N ALA A 94 -3.21 -7.77 -0.73
CA ALA A 94 -3.46 -6.86 -1.84
C ALA A 94 -4.74 -7.24 -2.60
N ILE A 95 -5.00 -8.55 -2.81
CA ILE A 95 -6.25 -9.04 -3.38
C ILE A 95 -7.43 -8.70 -2.46
N PHE A 96 -7.32 -8.96 -1.16
CA PHE A 96 -8.34 -8.59 -0.16
C PHE A 96 -8.75 -7.11 -0.26
N SER A 97 -7.76 -6.20 -0.26
CA SER A 97 -7.98 -4.76 -0.38
C SER A 97 -8.59 -4.36 -1.73
N GLY A 98 -8.15 -5.01 -2.81
CA GLY A 98 -8.68 -4.77 -4.15
C GLY A 98 -10.15 -5.18 -4.27
N LEU A 99 -10.56 -6.31 -3.69
CA LEU A 99 -11.96 -6.75 -3.68
C LEU A 99 -12.87 -5.81 -2.88
N LEU A 100 -12.37 -5.27 -1.76
CA LEU A 100 -13.07 -4.24 -0.99
C LEU A 100 -13.29 -2.96 -1.81
N LEU A 101 -12.25 -2.50 -2.50
CA LEU A 101 -12.33 -1.32 -3.37
C LEU A 101 -13.23 -1.54 -4.58
N ALA A 102 -13.17 -2.69 -5.23
CA ALA A 102 -14.04 -3.02 -6.35
C ALA A 102 -15.52 -2.99 -5.93
N ARG A 103 -15.83 -3.40 -4.69
CA ARG A 103 -17.19 -3.41 -4.14
C ARG A 103 -17.69 -2.04 -3.70
N HIS A 104 -16.85 -1.25 -3.04
CA HIS A 104 -17.29 -0.05 -2.34
C HIS A 104 -16.79 1.26 -2.97
N GLY A 105 -15.80 1.18 -3.84
CA GLY A 105 -15.15 2.32 -4.46
C GLY A 105 -14.74 3.40 -3.45
N SER A 106 -14.98 4.66 -3.82
CA SER A 106 -14.72 5.80 -2.94
C SER A 106 -15.61 5.85 -1.69
N ALA A 107 -16.71 5.09 -1.66
CA ALA A 107 -17.61 4.97 -0.51
C ALA A 107 -17.16 3.92 0.53
N LEU A 108 -15.93 3.40 0.42
CA LEU A 108 -15.33 2.54 1.44
C LEU A 108 -15.36 3.23 2.82
N THR A 109 -15.76 2.49 3.85
CA THR A 109 -15.83 2.95 5.24
C THR A 109 -15.11 1.96 6.14
N VAL A 110 -14.75 2.38 7.35
CA VAL A 110 -14.11 1.50 8.34
C VAL A 110 -15.00 0.28 8.64
N THR A 111 -16.33 0.47 8.72
CA THR A 111 -17.29 -0.62 8.91
C THR A 111 -17.30 -1.62 7.76
N HIS A 112 -17.11 -1.18 6.51
CA HIS A 112 -16.97 -2.11 5.38
C HIS A 112 -15.72 -2.98 5.53
N VAL A 113 -14.60 -2.37 5.90
CA VAL A 113 -13.32 -3.07 6.09
C VAL A 113 -13.43 -4.05 7.28
N GLU A 114 -13.90 -3.58 8.44
CA GLU A 114 -14.07 -4.41 9.64
C GLU A 114 -14.97 -5.61 9.37
N ARG A 115 -16.09 -5.41 8.65
CA ARG A 115 -16.97 -6.51 8.25
C ARG A 115 -16.28 -7.51 7.33
N ALA A 116 -15.43 -7.07 6.41
CA ALA A 116 -14.66 -7.98 5.55
C ALA A 116 -13.59 -8.74 6.35
N TRP A 117 -12.93 -8.10 7.31
CA TRP A 117 -12.03 -8.79 8.24
C TRP A 117 -12.77 -9.90 8.99
N HIS A 118 -13.98 -9.65 9.51
CA HIS A 118 -14.79 -10.69 10.13
C HIS A 118 -15.15 -11.83 9.15
N LEU A 119 -15.79 -11.49 8.03
CA LEU A 119 -16.32 -12.48 7.10
C LEU A 119 -15.24 -13.31 6.38
N TRP A 120 -14.09 -12.72 6.09
CA TRP A 120 -13.07 -13.35 5.25
C TRP A 120 -11.83 -13.79 6.02
N ILE A 121 -11.71 -13.44 7.32
CA ILE A 121 -10.53 -13.73 8.13
C ILE A 121 -10.92 -14.21 9.53
N ALA A 122 -11.55 -13.36 10.35
CA ALA A 122 -11.65 -13.57 11.78
C ALA A 122 -12.62 -14.68 12.20
N ASP A 123 -13.73 -14.81 11.48
CA ASP A 123 -14.83 -15.73 11.80
C ASP A 123 -14.72 -17.07 11.04
N LEU A 124 -13.66 -17.27 10.25
CA LEU A 124 -13.41 -18.54 9.58
C LEU A 124 -12.75 -19.54 10.55
N ASP A 125 -13.21 -20.81 10.50
CA ASP A 125 -12.58 -21.92 11.20
C ASP A 125 -11.11 -22.06 10.76
N GLU A 126 -10.22 -22.21 11.74
CA GLU A 126 -8.79 -21.95 11.61
C GLU A 126 -8.10 -22.69 10.45
N GLY A 127 -7.89 -21.97 9.35
CA GLY A 127 -6.72 -22.17 8.50
C GLY A 127 -5.47 -21.63 9.22
N PRO A 128 -4.26 -22.07 8.87
CA PRO A 128 -3.10 -21.88 9.73
C PRO A 128 -2.54 -20.44 9.73
N PHE A 129 -3.22 -19.47 9.10
CA PHE A 129 -2.87 -18.04 8.99
C PHE A 129 -1.35 -17.86 8.81
N ARG A 130 -0.77 -18.69 7.92
CA ARG A 130 0.68 -18.86 7.79
C ARG A 130 1.23 -17.68 6.99
N GLY A 131 2.35 -17.15 7.44
CA GLY A 131 2.98 -15.98 6.82
C GLY A 131 2.57 -14.67 7.48
N ALA A 132 1.31 -14.54 7.94
CA ALA A 132 0.78 -13.29 8.48
C ALA A 132 1.71 -12.57 9.46
N GLY A 133 1.89 -11.26 9.25
CA GLY A 133 2.62 -10.35 10.13
C GLY A 133 2.08 -10.27 11.57
N PHE A 134 2.86 -9.65 12.46
CA PHE A 134 2.44 -9.46 13.86
C PHE A 134 1.23 -8.53 14.00
N SER A 135 1.05 -7.57 13.09
CA SER A 135 -0.07 -6.65 13.14
C SER A 135 -1.39 -7.31 12.80
N GLU A 136 -1.42 -8.08 11.72
CA GLU A 136 -2.56 -8.86 11.29
C GLU A 136 -2.99 -9.83 12.38
N ARG A 137 -2.03 -10.51 13.02
CA ARG A 137 -2.29 -11.41 14.16
C ARG A 137 -2.84 -10.66 15.38
N GLY A 138 -2.26 -9.51 15.73
CA GLY A 138 -2.74 -8.69 16.84
C GLY A 138 -4.15 -8.16 16.62
N THR A 139 -4.44 -7.75 15.38
CA THR A 139 -5.77 -7.30 14.94
C THR A 139 -6.78 -8.44 15.03
N LEU A 140 -6.44 -9.61 14.48
CA LEU A 140 -7.27 -10.80 14.50
C LEU A 140 -7.66 -11.18 15.93
N GLU A 141 -6.68 -11.19 16.85
CA GLU A 141 -6.94 -11.45 18.27
C GLU A 141 -7.89 -10.43 18.90
N ASN A 142 -7.72 -9.14 18.59
CA ASN A 142 -8.60 -8.08 19.10
C ASN A 142 -10.03 -8.20 18.55
N LEU A 143 -10.20 -8.46 17.25
CA LEU A 143 -11.51 -8.65 16.61
C LEU A 143 -12.24 -9.86 17.19
N ARG A 144 -11.53 -10.98 17.41
CA ARG A 144 -12.09 -12.19 18.04
C ARG A 144 -12.51 -11.98 19.49
N ARG A 145 -11.95 -10.97 20.17
CA ARG A 145 -12.37 -10.52 21.51
C ARG A 145 -13.54 -9.52 21.48
N GLY A 146 -14.05 -9.17 20.29
CA GLY A 146 -15.14 -8.21 20.12
C GLY A 146 -14.70 -6.75 20.17
N LEU A 147 -13.41 -6.45 19.98
CA LEU A 147 -12.92 -5.08 19.89
C LEU A 147 -13.03 -4.59 18.45
N ALA A 148 -13.83 -3.54 18.23
CA ALA A 148 -14.02 -2.92 16.93
C ALA A 148 -12.93 -1.88 16.60
N ALA A 149 -12.84 -1.47 15.33
CA ALA A 149 -11.95 -0.39 14.94
C ALA A 149 -12.35 0.95 15.58
N PRO A 150 -11.39 1.84 15.92
CA PRO A 150 -9.95 1.68 15.71
C PRO A 150 -9.22 0.92 16.84
N ILE A 151 -9.94 0.41 17.84
CA ILE A 151 -9.34 -0.28 18.99
C ILE A 151 -8.72 -1.62 18.55
N SER A 152 -9.28 -2.27 17.53
CA SER A 152 -8.71 -3.48 16.92
C SER A 152 -7.25 -3.30 16.49
N ALA A 153 -6.87 -2.10 16.03
CA ALA A 153 -5.51 -1.75 15.62
C ALA A 153 -4.60 -1.31 16.79
N GLN A 154 -5.09 -1.21 18.03
CA GLN A 154 -4.30 -0.74 19.17
C GLN A 154 -3.53 -1.89 19.84
N HIS A 155 -2.54 -2.43 19.14
CA HIS A 155 -1.60 -3.43 19.66
C HIS A 155 -0.14 -3.03 19.42
N ARG A 156 0.80 -3.74 20.05
CA ARG A 156 2.23 -3.36 20.12
C ARG A 156 2.96 -3.31 18.78
N HIS A 157 2.38 -3.89 17.73
CA HIS A 157 3.00 -4.02 16.40
C HIS A 157 2.34 -3.19 15.30
N ALA A 158 1.25 -2.46 15.58
CA ALA A 158 0.39 -1.79 14.58
C ALA A 158 1.09 -0.77 13.66
N TRP A 159 2.35 -0.47 13.94
CA TRP A 159 3.22 0.38 13.14
C TRP A 159 3.95 -0.38 12.00
N SER A 160 3.68 -1.67 11.80
CA SER A 160 4.35 -2.50 10.80
C SER A 160 3.95 -2.17 9.35
N ASP A 161 4.66 -2.75 8.40
CA ASP A 161 4.49 -2.56 6.95
C ASP A 161 3.32 -3.36 6.31
N GLY A 162 2.60 -4.17 7.08
CA GLY A 162 1.45 -4.96 6.61
C GLY A 162 0.35 -4.16 5.88
N LEU A 163 0.20 -2.85 6.16
CA LEU A 163 -0.65 -1.98 5.34
C LEU A 163 0.04 -1.50 4.05
N ALA A 164 1.35 -1.26 4.10
CA ALA A 164 2.15 -0.84 2.95
C ALA A 164 2.24 -1.92 1.87
N MET A 165 2.42 -3.20 2.25
CA MET A 165 2.46 -4.32 1.31
C MET A 165 1.19 -4.43 0.46
N ARG A 166 0.03 -4.10 1.03
CA ARG A 166 -1.29 -4.21 0.38
C ARG A 166 -1.86 -2.89 -0.15
N ALA A 167 -1.04 -1.84 -0.23
CA ALA A 167 -1.50 -0.49 -0.56
C ALA A 167 -1.66 -0.22 -2.07
N ALA A 168 -1.05 -1.04 -2.94
CA ALA A 168 -1.07 -0.81 -4.39
C ALA A 168 -2.49 -0.73 -5.03
N PRO A 169 -3.47 -1.59 -4.66
CA PRO A 169 -4.84 -1.50 -5.17
C PRO A 169 -5.49 -0.12 -4.97
N PHE A 170 -5.22 0.55 -3.84
CA PHE A 170 -5.75 1.89 -3.56
C PHE A 170 -5.19 2.93 -4.53
N GLY A 171 -3.90 2.80 -4.89
CA GLY A 171 -3.27 3.65 -5.89
C GLY A 171 -3.79 3.40 -7.31
N VAL A 172 -4.03 2.13 -7.66
CA VAL A 172 -4.65 1.74 -8.94
C VAL A 172 -6.06 2.33 -9.07
N PHE A 173 -6.90 2.14 -8.06
CA PHE A 173 -8.26 2.67 -8.03
C PHE A 173 -8.29 4.20 -8.10
N ALA A 174 -7.43 4.85 -7.32
CA ALA A 174 -7.32 6.30 -7.25
C ALA A 174 -6.23 6.88 -8.18
N ALA A 175 -6.06 6.29 -9.37
CA ALA A 175 -5.13 6.77 -10.39
C ALA A 175 -5.23 8.30 -10.59
N GLY A 176 -4.08 8.99 -10.52
CA GLY A 176 -3.99 10.44 -10.62
C GLY A 176 -4.52 11.22 -9.42
N ARG A 177 -5.01 10.55 -8.36
CA ARG A 177 -5.58 11.18 -7.16
C ARG A 177 -4.88 10.70 -5.87
N PRO A 178 -3.60 11.09 -5.64
CA PRO A 178 -2.82 10.60 -4.50
C PRO A 178 -3.45 10.83 -3.12
N ALA A 179 -4.14 11.97 -2.92
CA ALA A 179 -4.84 12.26 -1.68
C ALA A 179 -6.02 11.32 -1.42
N GLU A 180 -6.75 10.91 -2.46
CA GLU A 180 -7.81 9.92 -2.31
C GLU A 180 -7.22 8.53 -2.02
N ALA A 181 -6.16 8.14 -2.71
CA ALA A 181 -5.47 6.88 -2.45
C ALA A 181 -5.05 6.78 -0.97
N ALA A 182 -4.47 7.87 -0.44
CA ALA A 182 -4.07 7.98 0.95
C ALA A 182 -5.26 7.98 1.93
N ARG A 183 -6.40 8.57 1.55
CA ARG A 183 -7.62 8.52 2.37
C ARG A 183 -8.17 7.09 2.47
N LEU A 184 -8.30 6.40 1.33
CA LEU A 184 -8.89 5.06 1.26
C LEU A 184 -8.02 4.02 1.97
N VAL A 185 -6.69 4.05 1.78
CA VAL A 185 -5.79 3.12 2.48
C VAL A 185 -5.77 3.38 3.99
N ALA A 186 -5.95 4.63 4.44
CA ALA A 186 -6.08 4.92 5.88
C ALA A 186 -7.40 4.42 6.47
N ILE A 187 -8.46 4.29 5.67
CA ILE A 187 -9.72 3.66 6.08
C ILE A 187 -9.51 2.16 6.29
N ASP A 188 -8.77 1.49 5.40
CA ASP A 188 -8.35 0.09 5.61
C ASP A 188 -7.46 -0.07 6.84
N GLY A 189 -6.46 0.80 6.93
CA GLY A 189 -5.47 0.81 8.01
C GLY A 189 -6.09 0.93 9.39
N GLN A 190 -7.14 1.72 9.58
CA GLN A 190 -7.80 1.91 10.88
C GLN A 190 -8.29 0.61 11.55
N VAL A 191 -8.49 -0.47 10.79
CA VAL A 191 -8.86 -1.76 11.36
C VAL A 191 -7.65 -2.51 11.93
N SER A 192 -6.44 -2.32 11.39
CA SER A 192 -5.30 -3.20 11.67
C SER A 192 -3.95 -2.54 11.99
N HIS A 193 -3.82 -1.25 11.72
CA HIS A 193 -2.58 -0.49 11.82
C HIS A 193 -2.84 0.88 12.44
N ASP A 194 -1.80 1.47 13.01
CA ASP A 194 -1.83 2.82 13.60
C ASP A 194 -0.48 3.53 13.35
N GLY A 195 -0.51 4.86 13.40
CA GLY A 195 0.67 5.71 13.24
C GLY A 195 1.48 5.39 11.98
N GLU A 196 2.73 4.96 12.16
CA GLU A 196 3.66 4.68 11.05
C GLU A 196 3.17 3.59 10.10
N GLY A 197 2.34 2.64 10.56
CA GLY A 197 1.74 1.63 9.68
C GLY A 197 0.77 2.27 8.68
N ILE A 198 -0.07 3.19 9.15
CA ILE A 198 -0.95 4.00 8.30
C ILE A 198 -0.14 4.90 7.36
N TYR A 199 0.87 5.60 7.88
CA TYR A 199 1.69 6.49 7.06
C TYR A 199 2.44 5.74 5.96
N GLY A 200 2.91 4.52 6.25
CA GLY A 200 3.52 3.65 5.25
C GLY A 200 2.57 3.29 4.12
N GLY A 201 1.35 2.83 4.45
CA GLY A 201 0.29 2.55 3.47
C GLY A 201 -0.08 3.76 2.62
N GLN A 202 -0.21 4.93 3.25
CA GLN A 202 -0.50 6.20 2.56
C GLN A 202 0.58 6.57 1.54
N ALA A 203 1.85 6.48 1.93
CA ALA A 203 2.97 6.79 1.04
C ALA A 203 2.98 5.88 -0.20
N VAL A 204 2.79 4.57 -0.02
CA VAL A 204 2.74 3.60 -1.12
C VAL A 204 1.56 3.86 -2.04
N ALA A 205 0.34 3.98 -1.49
CA ALA A 205 -0.88 4.21 -2.27
C ALA A 205 -0.80 5.50 -3.10
N ALA A 206 -0.32 6.59 -2.49
CA ALA A 206 -0.14 7.88 -3.15
C ALA A 206 0.94 7.82 -4.25
N GLY A 207 2.04 7.12 -4.02
CA GLY A 207 3.09 6.88 -5.02
C GLY A 207 2.56 6.10 -6.22
N VAL A 208 1.85 5.00 -5.98
CA VAL A 208 1.23 4.18 -7.04
C VAL A 208 0.19 5.01 -7.82
N ALA A 209 -0.67 5.78 -7.14
CA ALA A 209 -1.64 6.67 -7.79
C ALA A 209 -0.98 7.68 -8.75
N ALA A 210 0.16 8.26 -8.36
CA ALA A 210 0.91 9.15 -9.23
C ALA A 210 1.53 8.40 -10.42
N ALA A 211 2.12 7.22 -10.20
CA ALA A 211 2.72 6.40 -11.25
C ALA A 211 1.68 5.95 -12.30
N MET A 212 0.47 5.62 -11.86
CA MET A 212 -0.68 5.27 -12.71
C MET A 212 -1.08 6.41 -13.67
N ALA A 213 -0.80 7.66 -13.32
CA ALA A 213 -1.05 8.83 -14.17
C ALA A 213 0.13 9.17 -15.11
N GLY A 214 1.13 8.28 -15.21
CA GLY A 214 2.32 8.50 -16.03
C GLY A 214 3.31 9.52 -15.45
N ALA A 215 3.23 9.81 -14.15
CA ALA A 215 4.13 10.76 -13.51
C ALA A 215 5.58 10.24 -13.48
N GLY A 216 6.55 11.13 -13.64
CA GLY A 216 7.98 10.77 -13.51
C GLY A 216 8.36 10.37 -12.07
N VAL A 217 9.49 9.68 -11.92
CA VAL A 217 10.02 9.16 -10.64
C VAL A 217 10.00 10.20 -9.52
N THR A 218 10.46 11.43 -9.80
CA THR A 218 10.47 12.53 -8.81
C THR A 218 9.06 12.88 -8.33
N SER A 219 8.08 12.93 -9.25
CA SER A 219 6.69 13.25 -8.92
C SER A 219 6.01 12.12 -8.14
N VAL A 220 6.34 10.86 -8.44
CA VAL A 220 5.89 9.69 -7.65
C VAL A 220 6.37 9.79 -6.21
N ILE A 221 7.66 10.08 -6.01
CA ILE A 221 8.25 10.26 -4.67
C ILE A 221 7.63 11.47 -3.94
N ALA A 222 7.42 12.58 -4.65
CA ALA A 222 6.79 13.78 -4.09
C ALA A 222 5.34 13.51 -3.66
N ALA A 223 4.57 12.76 -4.44
CA ALA A 223 3.20 12.36 -4.10
C ALA A 223 3.16 11.55 -2.81
N ALA A 224 4.04 10.54 -2.68
CA ALA A 224 4.17 9.74 -1.47
C ALA A 224 4.49 10.59 -0.22
N LEU A 225 5.41 11.56 -0.36
CA LEU A 225 5.78 12.46 0.75
C LEU A 225 4.72 13.50 1.08
N SER A 226 3.84 13.86 0.13
CA SER A 226 2.83 14.91 0.31
C SER A 226 1.67 14.52 1.23
N VAL A 227 1.45 13.21 1.43
CA VAL A 227 0.32 12.67 2.18
C VAL A 227 0.69 12.17 3.57
N VAL A 228 1.97 12.20 3.93
CA VAL A 228 2.48 11.75 5.25
C VAL A 228 2.96 12.94 6.09
N PRO A 229 2.80 12.90 7.43
CA PRO A 229 3.34 13.96 8.30
C PRO A 229 4.84 14.15 8.10
N MET A 230 5.28 15.40 7.94
CA MET A 230 6.66 15.73 7.56
C MET A 230 7.69 15.24 8.59
N ASP A 231 7.30 15.17 9.86
CA ASP A 231 8.07 14.72 11.02
C ASP A 231 7.78 13.27 11.43
N SER A 232 7.06 12.50 10.61
CA SER A 232 6.95 11.05 10.79
C SER A 232 8.29 10.34 10.54
N TRP A 233 8.46 9.16 11.11
CA TRP A 233 9.58 8.29 10.80
C TRP A 233 9.54 7.86 9.33
N THR A 234 8.36 7.50 8.80
CA THR A 234 8.16 7.15 7.39
C THR A 234 8.68 8.24 6.46
N ALA A 235 8.29 9.50 6.65
CA ALA A 235 8.75 10.61 5.81
C ALA A 235 10.28 10.80 5.89
N ARG A 236 10.87 10.68 7.09
CA ARG A 236 12.34 10.76 7.26
C ARG A 236 13.06 9.61 6.56
N SER A 237 12.60 8.37 6.74
CA SER A 237 13.22 7.18 6.14
C SER A 237 13.13 7.22 4.62
N LEU A 238 11.97 7.57 4.07
CA LEU A 238 11.77 7.72 2.63
C LEU A 238 12.73 8.78 2.06
N ARG A 239 12.80 9.98 2.66
CA ARG A 239 13.75 11.03 2.22
C ARG A 239 15.21 10.56 2.30
N ARG A 240 15.62 9.91 3.39
CA ARG A 240 16.99 9.43 3.58
C ARG A 240 17.37 8.38 2.54
N ALA A 241 16.49 7.40 2.30
CA ALA A 241 16.73 6.34 1.31
C ALA A 241 16.78 6.88 -0.12
N VAL A 242 15.83 7.72 -0.52
CA VAL A 242 15.82 8.35 -1.86
C VAL A 242 17.06 9.22 -2.05
N THR A 243 17.42 10.03 -1.05
CA THR A 243 18.63 10.84 -1.08
C THR A 243 19.85 9.96 -1.29
N ALA A 244 20.01 8.90 -0.49
CA ALA A 244 21.13 7.95 -0.61
C ALA A 244 21.17 7.27 -2.00
N ALA A 245 20.01 6.93 -2.56
CA ALA A 245 19.88 6.30 -3.88
C ALA A 245 20.33 7.22 -5.02
N GLN A 246 20.08 8.52 -4.91
CA GLN A 246 20.38 9.53 -5.94
C GLN A 246 21.85 9.99 -5.96
N HIS A 247 22.62 9.71 -4.90
CA HIS A 247 24.05 9.99 -4.89
C HIS A 247 24.80 9.19 -5.97
N ARG A 248 25.94 9.72 -6.41
CA ARG A 248 26.86 8.98 -7.28
C ARG A 248 27.55 7.90 -6.47
N HIS A 249 27.48 6.66 -6.98
CA HIS A 249 28.13 5.50 -6.40
C HIS A 249 29.00 4.82 -7.47
N PRO A 250 30.14 4.23 -7.09
CA PRO A 250 31.04 3.56 -8.05
C PRO A 250 30.39 2.33 -8.69
N ASP A 251 29.45 1.68 -7.99
CA ASP A 251 28.79 0.48 -8.44
C ASP A 251 27.42 0.30 -7.76
N ARG A 252 26.66 -0.70 -8.23
CA ARG A 252 25.30 -1.00 -7.73
C ARG A 252 25.28 -1.47 -6.27
N LEU A 253 26.28 -2.24 -5.85
CA LEU A 253 26.35 -2.82 -4.50
C LEU A 253 26.65 -1.72 -3.47
N THR A 254 27.51 -0.77 -3.83
CA THR A 254 27.78 0.41 -3.01
C THR A 254 26.52 1.26 -2.85
N ARG A 255 25.73 1.44 -3.92
CA ARG A 255 24.42 2.11 -3.84
C ARG A 255 23.43 1.36 -2.94
N GLU A 256 23.27 0.05 -3.13
CA GLU A 256 22.40 -0.81 -2.30
C GLU A 256 22.76 -0.71 -0.81
N ARG A 257 24.06 -0.75 -0.49
CA ARG A 257 24.55 -0.54 0.88
C ARG A 257 24.22 0.85 1.41
N ALA A 258 24.39 1.91 0.61
CA ALA A 258 24.09 3.26 1.03
C ALA A 258 22.60 3.46 1.34
N VAL A 259 21.70 2.98 0.47
CA VAL A 259 20.25 3.02 0.69
C VAL A 259 19.89 2.25 1.95
N ARG A 260 20.40 1.01 2.09
CA ARG A 260 20.18 0.17 3.26
C ARG A 260 20.64 0.85 4.55
N SER A 261 21.88 1.33 4.60
CA SER A 261 22.44 2.01 5.77
C SER A 261 21.74 3.33 6.11
N ALA A 262 21.01 3.92 5.17
CA ALA A 262 20.26 5.15 5.41
C ALA A 262 18.97 4.92 6.20
N VAL A 263 18.42 3.70 6.28
CA VAL A 263 17.13 3.44 6.93
C VAL A 263 17.14 2.28 7.91
N VAL A 264 17.97 1.26 7.69
CA VAL A 264 17.92 0.04 8.49
C VAL A 264 18.51 0.24 9.88
N VAL A 265 17.75 -0.16 10.88
CA VAL A 265 18.19 -0.16 12.28
C VAL A 265 18.92 -1.47 12.58
N GLY A 266 20.25 -1.48 12.43
CA GLY A 266 21.05 -2.72 12.46
C GLY A 266 20.99 -3.56 13.75
N GLY A 267 20.53 -3.00 14.86
CA GLY A 267 20.33 -3.72 16.13
C GLY A 267 18.89 -4.13 16.42
N TYR A 268 17.95 -3.78 15.54
CA TYR A 268 16.53 -4.11 15.72
C TYR A 268 16.20 -5.42 15.01
N PRO A 269 15.67 -6.43 15.71
CA PRO A 269 15.54 -7.77 15.16
C PRO A 269 14.43 -7.89 14.11
N TRP A 270 13.36 -7.10 14.23
CA TRP A 270 12.20 -7.18 13.34
C TRP A 270 12.43 -6.40 12.04
N THR A 271 12.00 -6.96 10.92
CA THR A 271 12.17 -6.41 9.57
C THR A 271 10.96 -5.60 9.09
N ASP A 272 9.80 -5.90 9.65
CA ASP A 272 8.44 -5.44 9.30
C ASP A 272 8.15 -3.98 9.68
N LEU A 273 9.18 -3.14 9.80
CA LEU A 273 9.03 -1.73 10.13
C LEU A 273 8.51 -0.95 8.92
N ALA A 274 7.28 -0.42 8.94
CA ALA A 274 6.76 0.43 7.86
C ALA A 274 7.72 1.52 7.39
N PRO A 275 8.36 2.32 8.27
CA PRO A 275 9.31 3.34 7.84
C PRO A 275 10.52 2.75 7.12
N GLU A 276 10.98 1.57 7.53
CA GLU A 276 12.14 0.90 6.94
C GLU A 276 11.76 0.30 5.58
N ALA A 277 10.69 -0.49 5.51
CA ALA A 277 10.24 -1.15 4.30
C ALA A 277 9.89 -0.15 3.20
N VAL A 278 9.11 0.89 3.53
CA VAL A 278 8.77 1.97 2.59
C VAL A 278 10.03 2.74 2.18
N GLY A 279 10.95 3.01 3.11
CA GLY A 279 12.23 3.62 2.79
C GLY A 279 13.05 2.81 1.79
N LEU A 280 13.23 1.51 2.05
CA LEU A 280 13.96 0.59 1.18
C LEU A 280 13.31 0.47 -0.20
N ALA A 281 12.00 0.31 -0.28
CA ALA A 281 11.27 0.18 -1.53
C ALA A 281 11.38 1.44 -2.41
N PHE A 282 11.11 2.63 -1.84
CA PHE A 282 11.27 3.89 -2.58
C PHE A 282 12.73 4.20 -2.91
N GLY A 283 13.67 3.81 -2.05
CA GLY A 283 15.10 3.87 -2.33
C GLY A 283 15.51 3.00 -3.51
N ALA A 284 14.99 1.77 -3.59
CA ALA A 284 15.22 0.86 -4.71
C ALA A 284 14.62 1.40 -6.02
N PHE A 285 13.37 1.87 -5.96
CA PHE A 285 12.68 2.51 -7.08
C PHE A 285 13.45 3.74 -7.60
N ALA A 286 13.92 4.61 -6.71
CA ALA A 286 14.73 5.77 -7.06
C ALA A 286 16.10 5.38 -7.65
N ALA A 287 16.77 4.39 -7.05
CA ALA A 287 18.06 3.86 -7.51
C ALA A 287 17.97 3.28 -8.93
N ALA A 288 16.83 2.68 -9.26
CA ALA A 288 16.52 2.10 -10.56
C ALA A 288 16.01 3.12 -11.59
N ARG A 289 15.72 4.37 -11.17
CA ARG A 289 15.04 5.38 -12.00
C ARG A 289 13.72 4.84 -12.57
N GLY A 290 12.99 4.07 -11.78
CA GLY A 290 11.71 3.47 -12.19
C GLY A 290 11.81 2.25 -13.10
N ASP A 291 13.01 1.77 -13.45
CA ASP A 291 13.17 0.50 -14.18
C ASP A 291 12.72 -0.69 -13.31
N PHE A 292 11.75 -1.45 -13.81
CA PHE A 292 11.10 -2.53 -13.05
C PHE A 292 12.08 -3.59 -12.56
N ARG A 293 12.86 -4.17 -13.49
CA ARG A 293 13.79 -5.25 -13.17
C ARG A 293 14.84 -4.79 -12.15
N THR A 294 15.41 -3.60 -12.35
CA THR A 294 16.42 -3.07 -11.45
C THR A 294 15.83 -2.73 -10.09
N ALA A 295 14.63 -2.14 -10.02
CA ALA A 295 13.98 -1.78 -8.75
C ALA A 295 13.71 -3.01 -7.88
N VAL A 296 13.07 -4.03 -8.46
CA VAL A 296 12.75 -5.28 -7.74
C VAL A 296 14.01 -5.99 -7.29
N LEU A 297 15.00 -6.20 -8.17
CA LEU A 297 16.23 -6.89 -7.79
C LEU A 297 17.06 -6.11 -6.78
N THR A 298 17.03 -4.77 -6.81
CA THR A 298 17.68 -3.94 -5.79
C THR A 298 17.00 -4.11 -4.43
N ALA A 299 15.67 -4.11 -4.37
CA ALA A 299 14.93 -4.37 -3.12
C ALA A 299 15.24 -5.75 -2.53
N VAL A 300 15.08 -6.81 -3.34
CA VAL A 300 15.33 -8.20 -2.92
C VAL A 300 16.75 -8.38 -2.36
N ASN A 301 17.77 -7.85 -3.03
CA ASN A 301 19.16 -8.03 -2.61
C ASN A 301 19.59 -7.16 -1.42
N MET A 302 18.75 -6.20 -0.97
CA MET A 302 18.97 -5.48 0.28
C MET A 302 18.59 -6.29 1.52
N GLY A 303 17.84 -7.40 1.36
CA GLY A 303 17.37 -8.28 2.43
C GLY A 303 16.41 -7.56 3.39
N ARG A 304 16.27 -8.08 4.63
CA ARG A 304 15.23 -7.68 5.61
C ARG A 304 13.86 -8.17 5.14
N ASP A 305 12.88 -7.28 5.05
CA ASP A 305 11.53 -7.58 4.56
C ASP A 305 11.54 -7.62 3.02
N ALA A 306 12.20 -8.65 2.48
CA ALA A 306 12.63 -8.65 1.09
C ALA A 306 11.45 -8.83 0.12
N ASP A 307 10.45 -9.64 0.47
CA ASP A 307 9.13 -9.72 -0.16
C ASP A 307 8.42 -8.37 -0.11
N THR A 308 8.16 -7.80 1.06
CA THR A 308 7.43 -6.52 1.19
C THR A 308 8.09 -5.39 0.43
N THR A 309 9.40 -5.21 0.60
CA THR A 309 10.14 -4.13 -0.07
C THR A 309 10.16 -4.30 -1.59
N ALA A 310 10.25 -5.54 -2.08
CA ALA A 310 10.23 -5.85 -3.50
C ALA A 310 8.82 -5.75 -4.10
N ALA A 311 7.79 -6.15 -3.35
CA ALA A 311 6.38 -6.01 -3.71
C ALA A 311 6.02 -4.54 -3.92
N VAL A 312 6.37 -3.67 -2.96
CA VAL A 312 6.14 -2.22 -3.08
C VAL A 312 6.96 -1.61 -4.23
N ALA A 313 8.25 -1.96 -4.37
CA ALA A 313 9.07 -1.47 -5.47
C ALA A 313 8.55 -1.92 -6.85
N GLY A 314 8.09 -3.16 -6.92
CA GLY A 314 7.47 -3.77 -8.10
C GLY A 314 6.15 -3.10 -8.46
N ALA A 315 5.30 -2.78 -7.48
CA ALA A 315 4.06 -2.05 -7.70
C ALA A 315 4.29 -0.66 -8.29
N LEU A 316 5.25 0.10 -7.72
CA LEU A 316 5.60 1.44 -8.20
C LEU A 316 6.17 1.41 -9.62
N ALA A 317 7.14 0.53 -9.88
CA ALA A 317 7.77 0.43 -11.19
C ALA A 317 6.85 -0.18 -12.25
N GLY A 318 5.99 -1.12 -11.86
CA GLY A 318 4.98 -1.71 -12.72
C GLY A 318 3.88 -0.72 -13.09
N ALA A 319 3.42 0.12 -12.15
CA ALA A 319 2.48 1.20 -12.44
C ALA A 319 3.08 2.24 -13.41
N LEU A 320 4.39 2.49 -13.32
CA LEU A 320 5.08 3.44 -14.19
C LEU A 320 5.33 2.87 -15.60
N GLY A 321 5.77 1.62 -15.69
CA GLY A 321 6.21 0.98 -16.92
C GLY A 321 5.14 0.14 -17.63
N GLY A 322 4.00 -0.10 -16.98
CA GLY A 322 2.97 -0.98 -17.51
C GLY A 322 3.34 -2.46 -17.44
N LEU A 323 2.48 -3.32 -18.01
CA LEU A 323 2.67 -4.76 -18.02
C LEU A 323 3.96 -5.16 -18.77
N SER A 324 4.27 -4.43 -19.85
CA SER A 324 5.44 -4.68 -20.70
C SER A 324 6.79 -4.45 -20.00
N ALA A 325 6.83 -3.72 -18.88
CA ALA A 325 8.05 -3.53 -18.09
C ALA A 325 8.46 -4.79 -17.30
N ILE A 326 7.52 -5.71 -17.08
CA ILE A 326 7.76 -6.94 -16.33
C ILE A 326 8.37 -7.99 -17.26
N PRO A 327 9.52 -8.62 -16.92
CA PRO A 327 10.05 -9.73 -17.69
C PRO A 327 8.99 -10.81 -17.87
N ARG A 328 8.70 -11.20 -19.13
CA ARG A 328 7.62 -12.14 -19.47
C ARG A 328 7.70 -13.46 -18.69
N ASN A 329 8.90 -13.97 -18.49
CA ASN A 329 9.13 -15.20 -17.71
C ASN A 329 8.84 -15.02 -16.23
N TRP A 330 8.94 -13.79 -15.69
CA TRP A 330 8.55 -13.52 -14.31
C TRP A 330 7.05 -13.41 -14.17
N GLY A 331 6.39 -12.63 -15.04
CA GLY A 331 4.93 -12.49 -15.03
C GLY A 331 4.21 -13.82 -15.22
N ARG A 332 4.67 -14.68 -16.15
CA ARG A 332 4.09 -16.01 -16.41
C ARG A 332 4.23 -17.00 -15.25
N ALA A 333 5.17 -16.78 -14.34
CA ALA A 333 5.37 -17.69 -13.21
C ALA A 333 4.38 -17.39 -12.06
N ILE A 334 3.77 -16.20 -12.05
CA ILE A 334 2.76 -15.85 -11.06
C ILE A 334 1.44 -16.46 -11.47
N GLY A 335 0.95 -17.39 -10.66
CA GLY A 335 -0.38 -17.98 -10.78
C GLY A 335 -1.34 -17.46 -9.70
N PRO A 336 -2.57 -17.99 -9.65
CA PRO A 336 -3.54 -17.64 -8.61
C PRO A 336 -3.00 -17.91 -7.20
N VAL A 337 -3.38 -17.07 -6.23
CA VAL A 337 -2.86 -17.19 -4.86
C VAL A 337 -3.36 -18.47 -4.19
N ARG A 338 -2.53 -19.00 -3.29
CA ARG A 338 -2.76 -20.30 -2.62
C ARG A 338 -3.75 -20.19 -1.47
N GLY A 339 -3.96 -18.99 -0.93
CA GLY A 339 -4.69 -18.79 0.31
C GLY A 339 -3.96 -19.45 1.48
N SER A 340 -2.65 -19.26 1.56
CA SER A 340 -1.81 -19.80 2.64
C SER A 340 -1.97 -18.96 3.92
N CYS A 341 -2.07 -17.64 3.75
CA CYS A 341 -2.36 -16.68 4.81
C CYS A 341 -3.86 -16.45 4.93
N LEU A 342 -4.51 -16.11 3.82
CA LEU A 342 -5.95 -15.82 3.70
C LEU A 342 -6.64 -16.91 2.85
N PRO A 343 -7.18 -17.98 3.46
CA PRO A 343 -7.87 -19.05 2.72
C PRO A 343 -9.00 -18.55 1.81
N SER A 344 -9.68 -17.48 2.22
CA SER A 344 -10.74 -16.80 1.46
C SER A 344 -10.28 -16.20 0.14
N MET A 345 -8.97 -15.94 -0.03
CA MET A 345 -8.40 -15.37 -1.25
C MET A 345 -7.94 -16.44 -2.24
N ARG A 346 -7.96 -17.73 -1.87
CA ARG A 346 -7.47 -18.83 -2.72
C ARG A 346 -8.12 -18.79 -4.10
N GLY A 347 -7.29 -18.92 -5.14
CA GLY A 347 -7.74 -19.01 -6.52
C GLY A 347 -8.00 -17.67 -7.19
N HIS A 348 -7.91 -16.55 -6.48
CA HIS A 348 -7.90 -15.23 -7.10
C HIS A 348 -6.54 -14.92 -7.74
N HIS A 349 -6.55 -14.18 -8.85
CA HIS A 349 -5.34 -13.68 -9.50
C HIS A 349 -5.29 -12.14 -9.46
N VAL A 350 -4.09 -11.58 -9.29
CA VAL A 350 -3.89 -10.12 -9.21
C VAL A 350 -4.33 -9.37 -10.47
N LEU A 351 -4.27 -10.02 -11.65
CA LEU A 351 -4.76 -9.44 -12.89
C LEU A 351 -6.29 -9.30 -12.93
N ASP A 352 -7.02 -10.23 -12.30
CA ASP A 352 -8.48 -10.09 -12.18
C ASP A 352 -8.84 -8.87 -11.32
N ILE A 353 -8.05 -8.62 -10.28
CA ILE A 353 -8.20 -7.43 -9.43
C ILE A 353 -7.86 -6.15 -10.19
N ALA A 354 -6.85 -6.17 -11.05
CA ALA A 354 -6.50 -5.01 -11.86
C ALA A 354 -7.68 -4.61 -12.78
N GLU A 355 -8.31 -5.59 -13.40
CA GLU A 355 -9.48 -5.41 -14.27
C GLU A 355 -10.69 -4.89 -13.48
N LEU A 356 -10.98 -5.46 -12.31
CA LEU A 356 -12.06 -4.98 -11.44
C LEU A 356 -11.90 -3.52 -10.99
N LEU A 357 -10.65 -3.04 -10.84
CA LEU A 357 -10.36 -1.67 -10.42
C LEU A 357 -10.23 -0.68 -11.58
N THR A 358 -10.23 -1.18 -12.82
CA THR A 358 -10.16 -0.37 -14.05
C THR A 358 -11.19 -0.85 -15.08
N PRO A 359 -12.51 -0.78 -14.75
CA PRO A 359 -13.54 -1.13 -15.71
C PRO A 359 -13.44 -0.23 -16.94
N ASP A 360 -13.74 -0.79 -18.11
CA ASP A 360 -13.76 -0.05 -19.36
C ASP A 360 -14.77 1.11 -19.26
N GLU A 361 -14.42 2.27 -19.85
CA GLU A 361 -15.29 3.47 -19.84
C GLU A 361 -16.66 3.24 -20.51
N THR A 362 -16.87 2.08 -21.16
CA THR A 362 -18.14 1.68 -21.77
C THR A 362 -19.16 1.08 -20.80
N ASP A 363 -18.79 0.81 -19.55
CA ASP A 363 -19.68 0.23 -18.52
C ASP A 363 -20.24 1.27 -17.53
N GLU A 364 -20.21 2.57 -17.87
CA GLU A 364 -21.08 3.52 -17.15
C GLU A 364 -22.56 3.21 -17.48
N PRO A 365 -23.43 3.04 -16.48
CA PRO A 365 -24.86 2.98 -16.75
C PRO A 365 -25.29 4.30 -17.35
N ASP A 366 -25.79 4.26 -18.59
CA ASP A 366 -26.46 5.38 -19.24
C ASP A 366 -27.41 6.10 -18.27
N GLY A 367 -27.18 7.40 -18.09
CA GLY A 367 -28.25 8.35 -17.81
C GLY A 367 -28.55 8.67 -16.34
N ALA A 368 -27.66 9.44 -15.70
CA ALA A 368 -28.11 10.57 -14.87
C ALA A 368 -27.74 11.87 -15.60
N GLY A 369 -28.36 12.06 -16.77
CA GLY A 369 -28.26 13.29 -17.54
C GLY A 369 -28.72 14.48 -16.71
N SER A 370 -27.79 15.40 -16.48
CA SER A 370 -28.01 16.76 -16.03
C SER A 370 -28.99 17.46 -16.96
N CYS A 371 -30.27 17.46 -16.61
CA CYS A 371 -31.26 18.37 -17.19
C CYS A 371 -31.43 19.57 -16.25
N TRP A 372 -30.51 20.53 -16.32
CA TRP A 372 -30.74 21.90 -15.87
C TRP A 372 -30.01 22.84 -16.83
N ASP A 373 -30.66 23.14 -17.95
CA ASP A 373 -30.33 24.28 -18.81
C ASP A 373 -31.41 25.35 -18.65
N GLY A 374 -30.96 26.51 -18.16
CA GLY A 374 -31.21 27.85 -18.71
C GLY A 374 -32.63 28.40 -18.85
N GLY A 375 -32.94 29.40 -18.02
CA GLY A 375 -33.16 30.77 -18.54
C GLY A 375 -34.59 31.30 -18.71
N ASP A 376 -34.94 32.27 -17.85
CA ASP A 376 -35.19 33.69 -18.20
C ASP A 376 -36.49 34.34 -17.66
N SER A 377 -36.32 35.63 -17.32
CA SER A 377 -37.27 36.75 -17.21
C SER A 377 -37.88 37.11 -15.84
N GLY A 378 -37.29 38.14 -15.22
CA GLY A 378 -37.91 39.47 -15.27
C GLY A 378 -38.81 39.95 -14.11
N THR A 379 -38.30 40.97 -13.40
CA THR A 379 -39.01 42.13 -12.82
C THR A 379 -39.72 41.99 -11.45
N GLY A 380 -39.44 42.95 -10.55
CA GLY A 380 -40.23 43.14 -9.32
C GLY A 380 -39.53 43.93 -8.21
N ASN A 381 -39.42 45.24 -8.39
CA ASN A 381 -38.89 46.24 -7.45
C ASN A 381 -39.81 46.41 -6.20
N GLY A 382 -39.29 46.74 -5.01
CA GLY A 382 -40.14 47.21 -3.90
C GLY A 382 -39.59 47.21 -2.48
N ASN A 383 -38.88 48.28 -2.12
CA ASN A 383 -38.65 48.92 -0.81
C ASN A 383 -39.37 48.43 0.46
N GLY A 384 -38.67 48.54 1.61
CA GLY A 384 -39.30 49.10 2.82
C GLY A 384 -38.68 48.77 4.19
N SER A 385 -37.74 49.61 4.65
CA SER A 385 -37.56 50.15 6.03
C SER A 385 -37.68 49.22 7.26
N GLY A 386 -36.62 49.06 8.06
CA GLY A 386 -36.33 49.88 9.26
C GLY A 386 -35.99 48.92 10.42
N THR A 387 -35.18 49.17 11.44
CA THR A 387 -34.64 50.37 12.10
C THR A 387 -33.42 49.98 12.95
N ALA A 388 -32.66 50.99 13.37
CA ALA A 388 -31.33 50.95 13.97
C ALA A 388 -31.23 50.60 15.48
N GLY A 389 -30.14 49.90 15.84
CA GLY A 389 -29.19 50.12 16.96
C GLY A 389 -29.65 50.15 18.44
N PRO A 390 -28.73 50.30 19.43
CA PRO A 390 -27.26 50.28 19.35
C PRO A 390 -26.52 49.52 20.50
N ALA A 391 -25.19 49.45 20.31
CA ALA A 391 -24.03 49.32 21.22
C ALA A 391 -24.17 49.12 22.75
N GLY A 392 -23.28 48.29 23.29
CA GLY A 392 -22.93 48.27 24.72
C GLY A 392 -21.73 47.37 25.08
N ARG A 393 -20.50 47.91 24.98
CA ARG A 393 -19.34 47.63 25.86
C ARG A 393 -19.05 48.98 26.57
N PRO A 394 -18.45 49.07 27.79
CA PRO A 394 -17.25 48.33 28.22
C PRO A 394 -17.13 48.03 29.74
N ARG A 395 -16.11 47.25 30.16
CA ARG A 395 -15.04 47.70 31.10
C ARG A 395 -14.08 46.58 31.53
N GLU A 396 -12.83 46.99 31.63
CA GLU A 396 -11.63 46.31 32.13
C GLU A 396 -11.51 46.32 33.67
N ALA A 397 -10.69 45.40 34.18
CA ALA A 397 -9.69 45.50 35.27
C ALA A 397 -9.49 44.07 35.80
N GLY A 398 -8.31 43.47 35.98
CA GLY A 398 -6.96 43.97 36.26
C GLY A 398 -6.42 43.07 37.38
N GLY A 399 -5.23 42.47 37.23
CA GLY A 399 -4.66 41.60 38.28
C GLY A 399 -3.49 40.73 37.86
N THR A 400 -2.32 41.33 37.78
CA THR A 400 -0.99 40.69 37.73
C THR A 400 -0.64 39.97 39.05
N THR A 401 0.07 38.84 38.99
CA THR A 401 1.27 38.57 39.84
C THR A 401 2.10 37.41 39.26
N ALA A 402 3.41 37.53 39.46
CA ALA A 402 4.50 36.82 38.82
C ALA A 402 5.05 35.61 39.61
N GLY A 403 5.88 34.81 38.93
CA GLY A 403 7.01 34.03 39.48
C GLY A 403 6.65 32.80 40.32
N THR A 404 7.11 31.58 40.02
CA THR A 404 8.52 31.18 40.16
C THR A 404 8.70 29.69 39.78
N ARG A 405 9.83 29.36 39.18
CA ARG A 405 10.48 28.03 39.09
C ARG A 405 12.00 28.32 39.15
N PRO A 406 12.90 27.37 39.48
CA PRO A 406 12.79 26.08 40.18
C PRO A 406 13.84 25.99 41.33
N PRO A 407 14.18 24.78 41.84
CA PRO A 407 15.61 24.44 41.77
C PRO A 407 15.91 22.96 41.42
N ALA A 408 17.05 22.77 40.73
CA ALA A 408 17.91 21.58 40.75
C ALA A 408 18.81 21.65 42.02
N ALA A 409 19.51 20.66 42.56
CA ALA A 409 20.01 19.33 42.17
C ALA A 409 20.40 18.58 43.48
N ALA A 410 20.65 17.28 43.44
CA ALA A 410 21.63 16.62 44.33
C ALA A 410 22.06 15.24 43.79
N ASP A 411 23.37 15.02 43.85
CA ASP A 411 24.15 13.89 43.35
C ASP A 411 24.13 12.62 44.22
N GLY A 412 24.28 11.47 43.54
CA GLY A 412 25.18 10.35 43.91
C GLY A 412 24.61 9.16 44.73
N PRO A 413 25.32 8.00 44.80
CA PRO A 413 26.51 7.58 44.06
C PRO A 413 26.36 6.21 43.34
N ALA A 414 27.38 5.91 42.52
CA ALA A 414 27.62 4.62 41.86
C ALA A 414 28.03 3.51 42.83
N ALA A 415 27.62 2.27 42.53
CA ALA A 415 28.20 1.05 43.09
C ALA A 415 28.44 0.03 41.95
N VAL A 416 29.72 -0.35 41.84
CA VAL A 416 30.26 -1.44 41.03
C VAL A 416 30.16 -2.72 41.87
N VAL A 417 29.65 -3.83 41.33
CA VAL A 417 30.09 -5.20 41.69
C VAL A 417 29.91 -6.15 40.51
N SER A 418 31.06 -6.69 40.07
CA SER A 418 31.39 -7.99 39.43
C SER A 418 30.66 -8.50 38.20
#